data_AF-A0A1J7GST6-F1
#
_entry.id   AF-A0A1J7GST6-F1
#
_cell.length_a   1.000
_cell.length_b   1.000
_cell.length_c   1.000
_cell.angle_alpha   90.00
_cell.angle_beta   90.00
_cell.angle_gamma   90.00
#
_symmetry.space_group_name_H-M   'P 1'
#
loop_
_entity.id
_entity.type
_entity.pdbx_description
1 polymer ?
#
loop_
_entity_poly.entity_id
_entity_poly.type
_entity_poly.pdbx_seq_one_letter_code
_entity_poly.pdbx_strand_id
1 'polypeptide(L)'
;MAILVFPSAILLSFFHLFLTFNLANSEPFLGVNYGQVADNLPPPSATAKLLQSTAIEKVRLYGSDPTIIKALANTGKGIVIGTANGDVPSLASDPNFAKIWVATNVVPYYPASNIILVTVGNEVITSTDQNLMNQLVPAVQNVQNALDAVSLGGKVKVSTVHSMAVLSNSEPPSAGKFHAEYNTVLQGLLSFNNATGSPFAINPYPYFAFRDDPGRAENLEYCLFQPNSGRVDSNSNLKYMNMFDAQVDAVRSALDSSGFKNVEIVVAETGWPYKGDNNEIGPSLENAKGYNSGLISHLRSMVGTPLMPGKSVDTYLFALYDEDLKPGPASERAFGLYNPDQSMIYDAGLSQQQQINTTSPVMAPAFSKVIRSWASKKFMSGCVILLPIAITFYVTWGFVRFVDGFFSPIYNHLGINIFGLGFVTSLTFIFLVGIFMSSWLGASVLTLGEWFIKKMPFVSYIYAASKQISTAISPDQSSNAFKEVAIIRHPRVGEYALGFITSSVVLQRNRDEEELYCVYVPTNHLYLGDILLISPNDVLRPNLSVREGIEIVISGGMSVPQILTTVDAQAKLATRKPSFETSQVK
;
A
#
# COMPACT_ATOMS: atom_id res chain seq x y z
N MET A 1 -38.95 -30.78 -19.27
CA MET A 1 -38.46 -30.92 -17.88
C MET A 1 -36.98 -31.28 -17.95
N ALA A 2 -36.09 -30.30 -17.76
CA ALA A 2 -34.65 -30.44 -17.47
C ALA A 2 -34.08 -29.01 -17.42
N ILE A 3 -34.27 -28.35 -16.28
CA ILE A 3 -33.63 -27.07 -15.99
C ILE A 3 -32.18 -27.40 -15.61
N LEU A 4 -31.24 -27.13 -16.51
CA LEU A 4 -29.80 -27.22 -16.23
C LEU A 4 -29.42 -26.01 -15.38
N VAL A 5 -29.37 -26.23 -14.07
CA VAL A 5 -28.84 -25.31 -13.07
C VAL A 5 -27.30 -25.42 -13.08
N PHE A 6 -26.62 -24.27 -13.08
CA PHE A 6 -25.17 -23.99 -12.94
C PHE A 6 -24.31 -23.89 -14.23
N PRO A 7 -23.58 -22.75 -14.37
CA PRO A 7 -22.21 -22.72 -13.87
C PRO A 7 -21.86 -21.47 -13.03
N SER A 8 -22.73 -21.03 -12.13
CA SER A 8 -22.36 -20.03 -11.10
C SER A 8 -21.31 -20.54 -10.10
N ALA A 9 -21.19 -21.86 -9.89
CA ALA A 9 -20.21 -22.48 -9.00
C ALA A 9 -18.78 -22.43 -9.58
N ILE A 10 -18.64 -22.54 -10.90
CA ILE A 10 -17.35 -22.45 -11.58
C ILE A 10 -16.86 -21.00 -11.56
N LEU A 11 -17.74 -20.02 -11.82
CA LEU A 11 -17.39 -18.60 -11.73
C LEU A 11 -17.03 -18.18 -10.29
N LEU A 12 -17.75 -18.68 -9.27
CA LEU A 12 -17.40 -18.45 -7.86
C LEU A 12 -16.08 -19.10 -7.47
N SER A 13 -15.78 -20.29 -8.00
CA SER A 13 -14.51 -20.99 -7.75
C SER A 13 -13.32 -20.30 -8.42
N PHE A 14 -13.48 -19.74 -9.62
CA PHE A 14 -12.45 -18.92 -10.26
C PHE A 14 -12.28 -17.55 -9.59
N PHE A 15 -13.34 -16.96 -9.04
CA PHE A 15 -13.27 -15.72 -8.26
C PHE A 15 -12.57 -15.95 -6.90
N HIS A 16 -12.81 -17.09 -6.25
CA HIS A 16 -12.08 -17.50 -5.05
C HIS A 16 -10.61 -17.85 -5.35
N LEU A 17 -10.32 -18.45 -6.51
CA LEU A 17 -8.95 -18.75 -6.91
C LEU A 17 -8.16 -17.48 -7.28
N PHE A 18 -8.83 -16.48 -7.88
CA PHE A 18 -8.23 -15.16 -8.16
C PHE A 18 -7.93 -14.34 -6.89
N LEU A 19 -8.67 -14.53 -5.81
CA LEU A 19 -8.36 -13.92 -4.51
C LEU A 19 -7.18 -14.57 -3.78
N THR A 20 -6.70 -15.74 -4.23
CA THR A 20 -5.54 -16.44 -3.64
C THR A 20 -4.23 -16.22 -4.39
N PHE A 21 -4.18 -15.24 -5.31
CA PHE A 21 -2.95 -14.82 -5.96
C PHE A 21 -2.06 -14.04 -4.99
N ASN A 22 -1.37 -14.78 -4.14
CA ASN A 22 -0.16 -14.31 -3.49
C ASN A 22 0.95 -14.24 -4.56
N LEU A 23 1.06 -13.08 -5.21
CA LEU A 23 2.35 -12.51 -5.63
C LEU A 23 3.33 -12.76 -4.48
N ALA A 24 4.58 -13.18 -4.73
CA ALA A 24 5.55 -13.52 -3.69
C ALA A 24 5.39 -12.62 -2.44
N ASN A 25 4.72 -13.18 -1.41
CA ASN A 25 4.22 -12.38 -0.31
C ASN A 25 5.41 -11.94 0.53
N SER A 26 5.69 -10.64 0.52
CA SER A 26 6.42 -10.07 1.63
C SER A 26 5.55 -10.18 2.89
N GLU A 27 6.18 -10.53 4.00
CA GLU A 27 5.51 -10.96 5.22
C GLU A 27 5.03 -9.74 6.02
N PRO A 28 3.71 -9.46 6.06
CA PRO A 28 3.22 -8.22 6.65
C PRO A 28 3.51 -8.11 8.16
N PHE A 29 3.92 -9.20 8.82
CA PHE A 29 4.13 -9.25 10.26
C PHE A 29 5.54 -8.88 10.73
N LEU A 30 6.52 -8.72 9.84
CA LEU A 30 7.89 -8.42 10.24
C LEU A 30 8.20 -6.92 10.16
N GLY A 31 8.47 -6.32 11.32
CA GLY A 31 8.91 -4.95 11.47
C GLY A 31 10.27 -4.82 12.13
N VAL A 32 10.80 -3.60 12.15
CA VAL A 32 12.01 -3.23 12.89
C VAL A 32 11.85 -1.87 13.55
N ASN A 33 12.45 -1.70 14.73
CA ASN A 33 12.59 -0.41 15.39
C ASN A 33 13.79 0.34 14.80
N TYR A 34 13.55 1.56 14.32
CA TYR A 34 14.60 2.47 13.86
C TYR A 34 14.82 3.53 14.93
N GLY A 35 15.69 3.19 15.88
CA GLY A 35 16.16 4.06 16.95
C GLY A 35 17.08 5.18 16.44
N GLN A 36 17.12 6.29 17.18
CA GLN A 36 17.85 7.51 16.81
C GLN A 36 18.72 8.04 17.96
N VAL A 37 18.89 7.29 19.05
CA VAL A 37 19.77 7.69 20.17
C VAL A 37 21.23 7.34 19.82
N ALA A 38 21.71 7.94 18.73
CA ALA A 38 23.05 7.77 18.19
C ALA A 38 23.50 8.98 17.35
N ASP A 39 24.80 9.20 17.22
CA ASP A 39 25.38 10.27 16.39
C ASP A 39 26.11 9.78 15.12
N ASN A 40 26.15 8.46 14.92
CA ASN A 40 26.90 7.81 13.84
C ASN A 40 26.01 7.15 12.76
N LEU A 41 24.69 7.33 12.82
CA LEU A 41 23.74 6.63 11.95
C LEU A 41 23.88 7.03 10.46
N PRO A 42 23.63 6.09 9.53
CA PRO A 42 23.66 6.41 8.11
C PRO A 42 22.51 7.35 7.72
N PRO A 43 22.64 8.06 6.58
CA PRO A 43 21.58 8.91 6.07
C PRO A 43 20.26 8.13 5.88
N PRO A 44 19.08 8.72 6.20
CA PRO A 44 17.80 8.01 6.10
C PRO A 44 17.50 7.41 4.73
N SER A 45 17.97 8.04 3.64
CA SER A 45 17.81 7.52 2.27
C SER A 45 18.62 6.25 2.02
N ALA A 46 19.78 6.09 2.65
CA ALA A 46 20.56 4.87 2.60
C ALA A 46 19.85 3.77 3.40
N THR A 47 19.31 4.10 4.58
CA THR A 47 18.52 3.16 5.38
C THR A 47 17.25 2.70 4.65
N ALA A 48 16.55 3.61 3.96
CA ALA A 48 15.37 3.23 3.16
C ALA A 48 15.71 2.20 2.07
N LYS A 49 16.85 2.37 1.38
CA LYS A 49 17.36 1.40 0.40
C LYS A 49 17.74 0.07 1.03
N LEU A 50 18.38 0.09 2.20
CA LEU A 50 18.69 -1.12 2.96
C LEU A 50 17.40 -1.87 3.30
N LEU A 51 16.40 -1.20 3.86
CA LEU A 51 15.13 -1.84 4.22
C LEU A 51 14.44 -2.45 2.99
N GLN A 52 14.54 -1.82 1.81
CA GLN A 52 14.01 -2.37 0.56
C GLN A 52 14.68 -3.68 0.10
N SER A 53 15.91 -3.97 0.53
CA SER A 53 16.59 -5.23 0.22
C SER A 53 16.33 -6.36 1.24
N THR A 54 15.56 -6.08 2.29
CA THR A 54 15.25 -7.00 3.38
C THR A 54 13.80 -7.45 3.36
N ALA A 55 13.48 -8.52 4.10
CA ALA A 55 12.09 -8.96 4.34
C ALA A 55 11.29 -8.07 5.31
N ILE A 56 11.86 -6.94 5.79
CA ILE A 56 11.20 -6.04 6.74
C ILE A 56 10.14 -5.21 5.99
N GLU A 57 8.89 -5.30 6.40
CA GLU A 57 7.78 -4.56 5.79
C GLU A 57 7.30 -3.38 6.62
N LYS A 58 7.67 -3.33 7.91
CA LYS A 58 7.25 -2.29 8.83
C LYS A 58 8.43 -1.64 9.55
N VAL A 59 8.34 -0.34 9.79
CA VAL A 59 9.34 0.41 10.54
C VAL A 59 8.63 1.15 11.67
N ARG A 60 9.15 1.02 12.89
CA ARG A 60 8.70 1.81 14.03
C ARG A 60 9.71 2.88 14.37
N LEU A 61 9.25 4.13 14.42
CA LEU A 61 9.97 5.30 14.87
C LEU A 61 9.44 5.71 16.24
N TYR A 62 10.34 6.04 17.16
CA TYR A 62 9.98 6.55 18.50
C TYR A 62 9.46 7.99 18.46
N GLY A 63 9.76 8.72 17.38
CA GLY A 63 9.28 10.07 17.11
C GLY A 63 8.68 10.19 15.72
N SER A 64 8.60 11.44 15.23
CA SER A 64 8.06 11.78 13.91
C SER A 64 9.08 12.53 13.04
N ASP A 65 10.32 12.02 12.96
CA ASP A 65 11.39 12.65 12.17
C ASP A 65 10.98 12.80 10.69
N PRO A 66 10.84 14.05 10.19
CA PRO A 66 10.33 14.31 8.86
C PRO A 66 11.27 13.81 7.75
N THR A 67 12.57 13.68 8.03
CA THR A 67 13.58 13.23 7.09
C THR A 67 13.47 11.72 6.90
N ILE A 68 13.29 10.97 7.98
CA ILE A 68 13.10 9.50 7.92
C ILE A 68 11.76 9.17 7.27
N ILE A 69 10.68 9.83 7.68
CA ILE A 69 9.35 9.59 7.12
C ILE A 69 9.35 9.84 5.60
N LYS A 70 9.97 10.94 5.14
CA LYS A 70 10.11 11.23 3.70
C LYS A 70 11.00 10.22 2.98
N ALA A 71 12.08 9.76 3.59
CA ALA A 71 12.97 8.77 2.99
C ALA A 71 12.26 7.42 2.74
N LEU A 72 11.25 7.09 3.55
CA LEU A 72 10.41 5.90 3.39
C LEU A 72 9.21 6.10 2.43
N ALA A 73 9.04 7.29 1.85
CA ALA A 73 7.95 7.56 0.92
C ALA A 73 8.02 6.66 -0.32
N ASN A 74 6.87 6.15 -0.76
CA ASN A 74 6.68 5.27 -1.92
C ASN A 74 7.45 3.94 -1.84
N THR A 75 7.99 3.57 -0.67
CA THR A 75 8.64 2.27 -0.46
C THR A 75 7.63 1.14 -0.22
N GLY A 76 6.38 1.48 0.08
CA GLY A 76 5.31 0.54 0.46
C GLY A 76 5.35 0.12 1.94
N LYS A 77 6.45 0.38 2.66
CA LYS A 77 6.64 -0.06 4.04
C LYS A 77 5.70 0.66 5.00
N GLY A 78 5.08 -0.08 5.91
CA GLY A 78 4.24 0.48 6.96
C GLY A 78 5.06 1.23 8.00
N ILE A 79 4.65 2.44 8.37
CA ILE A 79 5.39 3.29 9.31
C ILE A 79 4.56 3.48 10.58
N VAL A 80 5.16 3.16 11.72
CA VAL A 80 4.66 3.55 13.04
C VAL A 80 5.45 4.77 13.47
N ILE A 81 4.76 5.83 13.90
CA ILE A 81 5.40 7.02 14.47
C ILE A 81 4.96 7.20 15.93
N GLY A 82 5.89 7.59 16.78
CA GLY A 82 5.63 7.83 18.20
C GLY A 82 5.50 9.31 18.53
N THR A 83 4.74 9.62 19.57
CA THR A 83 4.84 10.89 20.30
C THR A 83 5.86 10.75 21.41
N ALA A 84 6.55 11.83 21.78
CA ALA A 84 7.37 11.80 22.99
C ALA A 84 6.45 11.66 24.22
N ASN A 85 6.97 11.05 25.30
CA ASN A 85 6.24 11.02 26.57
C ASN A 85 5.92 12.43 27.07
N GLY A 86 6.80 13.41 26.83
CA GLY A 86 6.58 14.82 27.18
C GLY A 86 5.44 15.52 26.42
N ASP A 87 4.95 14.96 25.31
CA ASP A 87 3.83 15.52 24.55
C ASP A 87 2.46 15.09 25.11
N VAL A 88 2.41 14.01 25.87
CA VAL A 88 1.15 13.41 26.39
C VAL A 88 0.29 14.43 27.16
N PRO A 89 0.83 15.28 28.06
CA PRO A 89 0.01 16.27 28.77
C PRO A 89 -0.66 17.28 27.83
N SER A 90 0.05 17.76 26.81
CA SER A 90 -0.48 18.71 25.84
C SER A 90 -1.52 18.05 24.91
N LEU A 91 -1.24 16.82 24.46
CA LEU A 91 -2.17 16.02 23.67
C LEU A 91 -3.46 15.71 24.44
N ALA A 92 -3.38 15.50 25.75
CA ALA A 92 -4.52 15.25 26.61
C ALA A 92 -5.38 16.49 26.88
N SER A 93 -4.72 17.61 27.21
CA SER A 93 -5.39 18.80 27.73
C SER A 93 -5.92 19.75 26.63
N ASP A 94 -5.30 19.75 25.44
CA ASP A 94 -5.70 20.64 24.34
C ASP A 94 -5.95 19.85 23.03
N PRO A 95 -7.22 19.66 22.63
CA PRO A 95 -7.55 19.05 21.34
C PRO A 95 -6.98 19.79 20.12
N ASN A 96 -6.72 21.10 20.21
CA ASN A 96 -6.09 21.83 19.11
C ASN A 96 -4.60 21.47 18.98
N PHE A 97 -3.91 21.22 20.10
CA PHE A 97 -2.55 20.70 20.07
C PHE A 97 -2.49 19.36 19.32
N ALA A 98 -3.43 18.44 19.58
CA ALA A 98 -3.52 17.17 18.85
C ALA A 98 -3.78 17.37 17.35
N LYS A 99 -4.67 18.31 16.97
CA LYS A 99 -4.90 18.67 15.56
C LYS A 99 -3.64 19.20 14.88
N ILE A 100 -2.91 20.10 15.55
CA ILE A 100 -1.66 20.66 15.04
C ILE A 100 -0.61 19.55 14.90
N TRP A 101 -0.51 18.67 15.90
CA TRP A 101 0.42 17.54 15.86
C TRP A 101 0.15 16.63 14.65
N VAL A 102 -1.11 16.25 14.41
CA VAL A 102 -1.51 15.43 13.25
C VAL A 102 -1.27 16.16 11.93
N ALA A 103 -1.65 17.45 11.85
CA ALA A 103 -1.44 18.27 10.65
C ALA A 103 0.05 18.49 10.33
N THR A 104 0.93 18.39 11.33
CA THR A 104 2.38 18.57 11.17
C THR A 104 3.07 17.24 10.86
N ASN A 105 2.70 16.16 11.57
CA ASN A 105 3.47 14.92 11.61
C ASN A 105 2.88 13.77 10.78
N VAL A 106 1.61 13.88 10.34
CA VAL A 106 0.93 12.82 9.57
C VAL A 106 0.49 13.31 8.19
N VAL A 107 -0.32 14.38 8.16
CA VAL A 107 -0.96 14.89 6.93
C VAL A 107 0.03 15.19 5.80
N PRO A 108 1.21 15.81 6.04
CA PRO A 108 2.13 16.17 4.96
C PRO A 108 2.79 14.97 4.27
N TYR A 109 2.76 13.79 4.91
CA TYR A 109 3.49 12.61 4.46
C TYR A 109 2.58 11.53 3.91
N TYR A 110 1.35 11.43 4.41
CA TYR A 110 0.38 10.42 3.97
C TYR A 110 -0.30 10.84 2.64
N PRO A 111 -0.51 9.94 1.66
CA PRO A 111 -0.24 8.49 1.69
C PRO A 111 1.13 8.06 1.15
N ALA A 112 1.96 9.00 0.68
CA ALA A 112 3.26 8.65 0.08
C ALA A 112 4.12 7.86 1.07
N SER A 113 4.22 8.33 2.31
CA SER A 113 4.72 7.57 3.44
C SER A 113 3.54 6.86 4.10
N ASN A 114 3.53 5.53 4.04
CA ASN A 114 2.42 4.69 4.52
C ASN A 114 2.41 4.61 6.06
N ILE A 115 2.03 5.72 6.71
CA ILE A 115 1.86 5.78 8.17
C ILE A 115 0.61 4.95 8.53
N ILE A 116 0.79 3.91 9.35
CA ILE A 116 -0.28 2.95 9.70
C ILE A 116 -0.72 3.06 11.16
N LEU A 117 0.15 3.55 12.04
CA LEU A 117 -0.09 3.62 13.48
C LEU A 117 0.63 4.82 14.09
N VAL A 118 -0.06 5.54 14.97
CA VAL A 118 0.53 6.53 15.88
C VAL A 118 0.54 5.95 17.28
N THR A 119 1.71 5.88 17.92
CA THR A 119 1.83 5.46 19.32
C THR A 119 1.98 6.68 20.23
N VAL A 120 0.99 6.92 21.10
CA VAL A 120 0.99 8.02 22.06
C VAL A 120 1.74 7.59 23.32
N GLY A 121 2.99 8.04 23.42
CA GLY A 121 3.91 7.64 24.48
C GLY A 121 4.44 6.21 24.34
N ASN A 122 5.46 5.92 25.14
CA ASN A 122 6.15 4.63 25.24
C ASN A 122 6.33 4.24 26.72
N GLU A 123 5.75 3.10 27.11
CA GLU A 123 5.82 2.49 28.43
C GLU A 123 5.36 3.39 29.60
N VAL A 124 4.46 4.33 29.31
CA VAL A 124 4.02 5.37 30.27
C VAL A 124 3.31 4.79 31.50
N ILE A 125 2.53 3.72 31.36
CA ILE A 125 1.78 3.12 32.49
C ILE A 125 2.72 2.59 33.57
N THR A 126 3.87 2.04 33.16
CA THR A 126 4.86 1.48 34.08
C THR A 126 5.93 2.51 34.47
N SER A 127 5.73 3.78 34.10
CA SER A 127 6.57 4.88 34.57
C SER A 127 6.20 5.27 36.01
N THR A 128 7.09 6.01 36.68
CA THR A 128 6.84 6.52 38.03
C THR A 128 5.95 7.76 38.08
N ASP A 129 5.51 8.29 36.92
CA ASP A 129 4.69 9.49 36.82
C ASP A 129 3.20 9.16 36.69
N GLN A 130 2.51 9.19 37.83
CA GLN A 130 1.07 8.91 37.90
C GLN A 130 0.22 9.96 37.16
N ASN A 131 0.68 11.21 37.06
CA ASN A 131 -0.06 12.25 36.32
C ASN A 131 -0.02 11.96 34.83
N LEU A 132 1.16 11.57 34.33
CA LEU A 132 1.35 11.21 32.93
C LEU A 132 0.47 10.01 32.53
N MET A 133 0.42 8.99 33.39
CA MET A 133 -0.43 7.81 33.20
C MET A 133 -1.92 8.18 33.06
N ASN A 134 -2.43 9.06 33.94
CA ASN A 134 -3.83 9.48 33.92
C ASN A 134 -4.22 10.28 32.67
N GLN A 135 -3.23 10.82 31.95
CA GLN A 135 -3.43 11.62 30.74
C GLN A 135 -3.40 10.79 29.44
N LEU A 136 -3.03 9.52 29.49
CA LEU A 136 -2.95 8.68 28.29
C LEU A 136 -4.27 8.52 27.55
N VAL A 137 -5.35 8.19 28.27
CA VAL A 137 -6.68 7.97 27.67
C VAL A 137 -7.19 9.22 26.92
N PRO A 138 -7.22 10.42 27.54
CA PRO A 138 -7.61 11.62 26.79
C PRO A 138 -6.65 11.95 25.65
N ALA A 139 -5.34 11.69 25.78
CA ALA A 139 -4.38 11.94 24.72
C ALA A 139 -4.64 11.05 23.48
N VAL A 140 -4.81 9.73 23.65
CA VAL A 140 -5.12 8.83 22.51
C VAL A 140 -6.46 9.20 21.85
N GLN A 141 -7.45 9.60 22.64
CA GLN A 141 -8.74 10.03 22.12
C GLN A 141 -8.64 11.32 21.30
N ASN A 142 -7.87 12.30 21.77
CA ASN A 142 -7.67 13.56 21.04
C ASN A 142 -6.89 13.35 19.73
N VAL A 143 -5.86 12.49 19.73
CA VAL A 143 -5.13 12.13 18.50
C VAL A 143 -6.05 11.41 17.51
N GLN A 144 -6.88 10.48 17.96
CA GLN A 144 -7.87 9.80 17.12
C GLN A 144 -8.86 10.81 16.51
N ASN A 145 -9.44 11.69 17.33
CA ASN A 145 -10.37 12.71 16.87
C ASN A 145 -9.71 13.65 15.84
N ALA A 146 -8.43 13.98 16.03
CA ALA A 146 -7.66 14.78 15.08
C ALA A 146 -7.46 14.06 13.73
N LEU A 147 -7.17 12.76 13.74
CA LEU A 147 -7.10 11.94 12.53
C LEU A 147 -8.46 11.80 11.83
N ASP A 148 -9.54 11.64 12.59
CA ASP A 148 -10.90 11.57 12.07
C ASP A 148 -11.28 12.88 11.36
N ALA A 149 -10.94 14.04 11.96
CA ALA A 149 -11.20 15.36 11.41
C ALA A 149 -10.53 15.61 10.05
N VAL A 150 -9.46 14.88 9.74
CA VAL A 150 -8.77 14.93 8.44
C VAL A 150 -9.02 13.69 7.57
N SER A 151 -10.06 12.90 7.88
CA SER A 151 -10.44 11.69 7.12
C SER A 151 -9.34 10.61 7.01
N LEU A 152 -8.45 10.59 8.01
CA LEU A 152 -7.44 9.54 8.21
C LEU A 152 -7.84 8.55 9.30
N GLY A 153 -8.93 8.83 10.02
CA GLY A 153 -9.62 7.89 10.91
C GLY A 153 -9.79 6.50 10.30
N GLY A 154 -9.38 5.47 11.03
CA GLY A 154 -9.44 4.08 10.60
C GLY A 154 -8.36 3.65 9.59
N LYS A 155 -7.75 4.60 8.84
CA LYS A 155 -6.59 4.34 7.96
C LYS A 155 -5.28 4.38 8.75
N VAL A 156 -5.13 5.39 9.60
CA VAL A 156 -4.07 5.50 10.60
C VAL A 156 -4.70 5.18 11.95
N LYS A 157 -4.19 4.14 12.60
CA LYS A 157 -4.64 3.75 13.94
C LYS A 157 -3.90 4.54 15.00
N VAL A 158 -4.43 4.54 16.22
CA VAL A 158 -3.79 5.15 17.40
C VAL A 158 -3.71 4.11 18.50
N SER A 159 -2.57 3.99 19.16
CA SER A 159 -2.39 3.13 20.34
C SER A 159 -1.36 3.75 21.28
N THR A 160 -0.96 3.03 22.32
CA THR A 160 0.17 3.34 23.20
C THR A 160 0.96 2.06 23.44
N VAL A 161 2.27 2.17 23.69
CA VAL A 161 3.15 1.01 23.85
C VAL A 161 3.34 0.69 25.32
N HIS A 162 3.20 -0.57 25.69
CA HIS A 162 3.31 -1.07 27.05
C HIS A 162 4.56 -1.94 27.22
N SER A 163 5.13 -1.94 28.43
CA SER A 163 6.10 -2.96 28.85
C SER A 163 5.37 -4.18 29.41
N MET A 164 6.05 -5.32 29.52
CA MET A 164 5.49 -6.50 30.18
C MET A 164 5.19 -6.30 31.67
N ALA A 165 5.76 -5.26 32.32
CA ALA A 165 5.50 -4.94 33.73
C ALA A 165 4.06 -4.43 33.97
N VAL A 166 3.27 -4.23 32.93
CA VAL A 166 1.82 -4.01 33.04
C VAL A 166 1.08 -5.23 33.60
N LEU A 167 1.68 -6.43 33.52
CA LEU A 167 1.15 -7.69 34.02
C LEU A 167 1.63 -7.96 35.45
N SER A 168 0.68 -8.22 36.35
CA SER A 168 0.95 -8.71 37.72
C SER A 168 1.24 -10.21 37.77
N ASN A 169 0.79 -10.93 36.76
CA ASN A 169 1.06 -12.34 36.60
C ASN A 169 1.18 -12.68 35.13
N SER A 170 2.15 -13.52 34.79
CA SER A 170 2.42 -13.99 33.43
C SER A 170 2.84 -15.46 33.35
N GLU A 171 3.01 -16.14 34.50
CA GLU A 171 3.34 -17.56 34.57
C GLU A 171 2.37 -18.30 35.52
N PRO A 172 1.69 -19.37 35.07
CA PRO A 172 1.65 -19.84 33.68
C PRO A 172 0.91 -18.85 32.76
N PRO A 173 1.12 -18.88 31.42
CA PRO A 173 0.53 -17.91 30.49
C PRO A 173 -0.99 -17.74 30.61
N SER A 174 -1.74 -18.82 30.82
CA SER A 174 -3.19 -18.80 31.04
C SER A 174 -3.65 -17.99 32.24
N ALA A 175 -2.76 -17.73 33.20
CA ALA A 175 -3.01 -16.92 34.39
C ALA A 175 -2.58 -15.46 34.20
N GLY A 176 -2.26 -15.06 32.96
CA GLY A 176 -1.93 -13.70 32.57
C GLY A 176 -2.94 -12.68 33.09
N LYS A 177 -2.48 -11.66 33.82
CA LYS A 177 -3.36 -10.68 34.47
C LYS A 177 -2.71 -9.31 34.63
N PHE A 178 -3.41 -8.26 34.23
CA PHE A 178 -2.97 -6.88 34.46
C PHE A 178 -2.90 -6.52 35.95
N HIS A 179 -1.96 -5.65 36.30
CA HIS A 179 -1.85 -5.02 37.61
C HIS A 179 -3.15 -4.27 37.97
N ALA A 180 -3.67 -4.51 39.18
CA ALA A 180 -4.93 -3.92 39.64
C ALA A 180 -4.85 -2.39 39.76
N GLU A 181 -3.66 -1.86 40.08
CA GLU A 181 -3.40 -0.41 40.15
C GLU A 181 -3.58 0.31 38.82
N TYR A 182 -3.38 -0.38 37.69
CA TYR A 182 -3.53 0.21 36.35
C TYR A 182 -4.94 0.02 35.76
N ASN A 183 -5.85 -0.66 36.48
CA ASN A 183 -7.14 -1.09 35.94
C ASN A 183 -7.96 0.07 35.36
N THR A 184 -8.03 1.22 36.04
CA THR A 184 -8.80 2.38 35.55
C THR A 184 -8.30 2.86 34.19
N VAL A 185 -6.98 3.02 34.04
CA VAL A 185 -6.37 3.54 32.80
C VAL A 185 -6.41 2.48 31.71
N LEU A 186 -6.11 1.21 32.03
CA LEU A 186 -6.17 0.11 31.08
C LEU A 186 -7.59 -0.14 30.58
N GLN A 187 -8.61 -0.10 31.43
CA GLN A 187 -10.00 -0.23 30.98
C GLN A 187 -10.37 0.86 29.97
N GLY A 188 -9.93 2.09 30.20
CA GLY A 188 -10.09 3.19 29.25
C GLY A 188 -9.38 2.94 27.91
N LEU A 189 -8.11 2.57 27.95
CA LEU A 189 -7.31 2.28 26.76
C LEU A 189 -7.82 1.05 25.99
N LEU A 190 -8.18 -0.03 26.67
CA LEU A 190 -8.69 -1.24 26.04
C LEU A 190 -10.09 -1.01 25.43
N SER A 191 -10.94 -0.21 26.08
CA SER A 191 -12.20 0.23 25.51
C SER A 191 -11.99 1.06 24.24
N PHE A 192 -11.03 1.98 24.28
CA PHE A 192 -10.63 2.77 23.12
C PHE A 192 -10.12 1.87 21.98
N ASN A 193 -9.21 0.95 22.26
CA ASN A 193 -8.66 0.00 21.29
C ASN A 193 -9.77 -0.84 20.64
N ASN A 194 -10.68 -1.38 21.44
CA ASN A 194 -11.79 -2.19 20.97
C ASN A 194 -12.78 -1.38 20.11
N ALA A 195 -13.07 -0.13 20.49
CA ALA A 195 -13.98 0.76 19.75
C ALA A 195 -13.40 1.21 18.40
N THR A 196 -12.08 1.38 18.31
CA THR A 196 -11.37 1.90 17.13
C THR A 196 -10.78 0.80 16.25
N GLY A 197 -10.76 -0.45 16.72
CA GLY A 197 -10.03 -1.55 16.10
C GLY A 197 -8.52 -1.32 16.10
N SER A 198 -8.00 -0.58 17.09
CA SER A 198 -6.58 -0.35 17.29
C SER A 198 -5.94 -1.49 18.10
N PRO A 199 -4.66 -1.81 17.88
CA PRO A 199 -3.98 -2.90 18.56
C PRO A 199 -3.55 -2.51 19.98
N PHE A 200 -3.42 -3.49 20.86
CA PHE A 200 -2.64 -3.39 22.10
C PHE A 200 -1.16 -3.63 21.78
N ALA A 201 -0.34 -2.56 21.86
CA ALA A 201 1.08 -2.63 21.55
C ALA A 201 1.90 -2.93 22.82
N ILE A 202 2.75 -3.94 22.78
CA ILE A 202 3.45 -4.49 23.95
C ILE A 202 4.90 -4.86 23.62
N ASN A 203 5.79 -4.78 24.62
CA ASN A 203 7.22 -5.07 24.50
C ASN A 203 7.64 -6.35 25.27
N PRO A 204 7.35 -7.56 24.75
CA PRO A 204 7.83 -8.81 25.32
C PRO A 204 9.32 -9.04 25.01
N TYR A 205 10.15 -9.11 26.05
CA TYR A 205 11.57 -9.41 25.94
C TYR A 205 11.93 -10.70 26.71
N PRO A 206 12.03 -11.84 26.02
CA PRO A 206 12.59 -13.08 26.57
C PRO A 206 14.01 -12.91 27.14
N TYR A 207 14.80 -11.97 26.61
CA TYR A 207 16.12 -11.63 27.14
C TYR A 207 16.07 -11.22 28.62
N PHE A 208 15.19 -10.29 29.00
CA PHE A 208 15.11 -9.84 30.40
C PHE A 208 14.61 -10.95 31.33
N ALA A 209 13.66 -11.78 30.86
CA ALA A 209 13.21 -12.95 31.63
C ALA A 209 14.34 -13.98 31.85
N PHE A 210 15.23 -14.16 30.87
CA PHE A 210 16.41 -15.01 31.03
C PHE A 210 17.44 -14.39 31.99
N ARG A 211 17.73 -13.09 31.82
CA ARG A 211 18.70 -12.37 32.66
C ARG A 211 18.33 -12.42 34.14
N ASP A 212 17.04 -12.31 34.45
CA ASP A 212 16.54 -12.24 35.83
C ASP A 212 16.41 -13.63 36.49
N ASP A 213 16.33 -14.72 35.70
CA ASP A 213 16.32 -16.12 36.18
C ASP A 213 17.20 -17.04 35.30
N PRO A 214 18.54 -16.84 35.29
CA PRO A 214 19.44 -17.59 34.41
C PRO A 214 19.67 -19.03 34.89
N GLY A 215 19.32 -19.35 36.14
CA GLY A 215 19.57 -20.65 36.77
C GLY A 215 18.51 -21.71 36.47
N ARG A 216 17.38 -21.32 35.87
CA ARG A 216 16.31 -22.26 35.51
C ARG A 216 16.73 -23.18 34.37
N ALA A 217 16.48 -24.48 34.54
CA ALA A 217 16.85 -25.49 33.55
C ALA A 217 16.25 -25.20 32.17
N GLU A 218 17.08 -25.34 31.13
CA GLU A 218 16.74 -25.12 29.71
C GLU A 218 16.16 -23.72 29.41
N ASN A 219 16.37 -22.73 30.29
CA ASN A 219 15.76 -21.40 30.12
C ASN A 219 16.37 -20.64 28.95
N LEU A 220 17.66 -20.81 28.67
CA LEU A 220 18.29 -20.19 27.51
C LEU A 220 17.73 -20.75 26.21
N GLU A 221 17.71 -22.08 26.06
CA GLU A 221 17.19 -22.75 24.87
C GLU A 221 15.71 -22.40 24.62
N TYR A 222 14.93 -22.33 25.71
CA TYR A 222 13.53 -21.90 25.69
C TYR A 222 13.38 -20.43 25.23
N CYS A 223 14.28 -19.53 25.60
CA CYS A 223 14.24 -18.16 25.11
C CYS A 223 14.75 -18.01 23.66
N LEU A 224 15.69 -18.85 23.22
CA LEU A 224 16.36 -18.76 21.92
C LEU A 224 15.70 -19.58 20.79
N PHE A 225 14.47 -20.08 20.99
CA PHE A 225 13.76 -20.97 20.06
C PHE A 225 14.54 -22.25 19.71
N GLN A 226 15.44 -22.70 20.59
CA GLN A 226 16.23 -23.91 20.41
C GLN A 226 15.46 -25.15 20.92
N PRO A 227 15.82 -26.37 20.48
CA PRO A 227 15.22 -27.59 20.99
C PRO A 227 15.28 -27.68 22.53
N ASN A 228 14.13 -27.85 23.17
CA ASN A 228 13.98 -27.96 24.62
C ASN A 228 12.78 -28.85 24.96
N SER A 229 12.62 -29.17 26.24
CA SER A 229 11.52 -30.00 26.74
C SER A 229 10.15 -29.33 26.67
N GLY A 230 10.09 -28.00 26.56
CA GLY A 230 8.89 -27.16 26.59
C GLY A 230 8.25 -27.08 27.98
N ARG A 231 7.42 -26.06 28.19
CA ARG A 231 6.72 -25.82 29.46
C ARG A 231 5.23 -26.03 29.27
N VAL A 232 4.64 -26.91 30.06
CA VAL A 232 3.19 -27.15 30.06
C VAL A 232 2.54 -26.18 31.03
N ASP A 233 1.58 -25.41 30.52
CA ASP A 233 0.74 -24.55 31.32
C ASP A 233 -0.23 -25.38 32.16
N SER A 234 -0.18 -25.21 33.48
CA SER A 234 -0.90 -26.06 34.42
C SER A 234 -2.42 -25.86 34.41
N ASN A 235 -2.94 -24.75 33.87
CA ASN A 235 -4.38 -24.51 33.84
C ASN A 235 -4.98 -24.84 32.46
N SER A 236 -4.28 -24.52 31.37
CA SER A 236 -4.79 -24.72 30.01
C SER A 236 -4.32 -26.02 29.36
N ASN A 237 -3.30 -26.68 29.90
CA ASN A 237 -2.58 -27.82 29.31
C ASN A 237 -1.91 -27.50 27.96
N LEU A 238 -1.80 -26.22 27.58
CA LEU A 238 -1.05 -25.81 26.41
C LEU A 238 0.45 -25.96 26.68
N LYS A 239 1.17 -26.49 25.70
CA LYS A 239 2.62 -26.64 25.78
C LYS A 239 3.30 -25.53 24.99
N TYR A 240 4.08 -24.73 25.70
CA TYR A 240 4.90 -23.67 25.13
C TYR A 240 6.29 -24.20 24.85
N MET A 241 6.80 -23.98 23.64
CA MET A 241 8.14 -24.42 23.24
C MET A 241 9.16 -23.28 23.26
N ASN A 242 8.70 -22.04 23.45
CA ASN A 242 9.55 -20.87 23.56
C ASN A 242 8.92 -19.80 24.48
N MET A 243 9.76 -18.92 25.01
CA MET A 243 9.35 -17.85 25.92
C MET A 243 8.50 -16.76 25.25
N PHE A 244 8.76 -16.47 23.97
CA PHE A 244 8.03 -15.44 23.22
C PHE A 244 6.53 -15.77 23.17
N ASP A 245 6.17 -16.99 22.76
CA ASP A 245 4.78 -17.46 22.72
C ASP A 245 4.12 -17.38 24.11
N ALA A 246 4.86 -17.78 25.15
CA ALA A 246 4.36 -17.74 26.52
C ALA A 246 4.08 -16.30 27.00
N GLN A 247 4.96 -15.35 26.68
CA GLN A 247 4.76 -13.94 27.03
C GLN A 247 3.59 -13.32 26.26
N VAL A 248 3.49 -13.60 24.96
CA VAL A 248 2.39 -13.11 24.11
C VAL A 248 1.05 -13.70 24.56
N ASP A 249 0.98 -14.99 24.91
CA ASP A 249 -0.26 -15.62 25.39
C ASP A 249 -0.63 -15.22 26.82
N ALA A 250 0.35 -14.81 27.64
CA ALA A 250 0.06 -14.15 28.92
C ALA A 250 -0.66 -12.82 28.71
N VAL A 251 -0.25 -12.03 27.71
CA VAL A 251 -0.95 -10.79 27.34
C VAL A 251 -2.35 -11.09 26.81
N ARG A 252 -2.48 -12.10 25.93
CA ARG A 252 -3.80 -12.54 25.42
C ARG A 252 -4.74 -12.95 26.55
N SER A 253 -4.26 -13.73 27.51
CA SER A 253 -5.02 -14.16 28.68
C SER A 253 -5.45 -12.97 29.56
N ALA A 254 -4.57 -11.98 29.73
CA ALA A 254 -4.89 -10.76 30.47
C ALA A 254 -5.98 -9.91 29.79
N LEU A 255 -5.90 -9.75 28.47
CA LEU A 255 -6.93 -9.08 27.67
C LEU A 255 -8.27 -9.81 27.72
N ASP A 256 -8.26 -11.14 27.61
CA ASP A 256 -9.46 -11.98 27.62
C ASP A 256 -10.17 -11.96 28.97
N SER A 257 -9.41 -12.09 30.06
CA SER A 257 -9.93 -11.99 31.43
C SER A 257 -10.48 -10.60 31.76
N SER A 258 -10.00 -9.57 31.05
CA SER A 258 -10.48 -8.19 31.16
C SER A 258 -11.67 -7.88 30.25
N GLY A 259 -12.13 -8.84 29.43
CA GLY A 259 -13.29 -8.71 28.56
C GLY A 259 -13.00 -8.22 27.12
N PHE A 260 -11.73 -8.03 26.75
CA PHE A 260 -11.31 -7.43 25.48
C PHE A 260 -10.75 -8.44 24.48
N LYS A 261 -11.53 -9.48 24.19
CA LYS A 261 -11.13 -10.61 23.32
C LYS A 261 -10.80 -10.22 21.88
N ASN A 262 -11.39 -9.14 21.38
CA ASN A 262 -11.23 -8.69 19.99
C ASN A 262 -10.07 -7.70 19.80
N VAL A 263 -9.43 -7.25 20.89
CA VAL A 263 -8.29 -6.35 20.79
C VAL A 263 -7.07 -7.15 20.34
N GLU A 264 -6.57 -6.84 19.16
CA GLU A 264 -5.39 -7.48 18.58
C GLU A 264 -4.10 -7.08 19.30
N ILE A 265 -3.09 -7.97 19.29
CA ILE A 265 -1.77 -7.71 19.88
C ILE A 265 -0.80 -7.32 18.77
N VAL A 266 0.03 -6.31 19.04
CA VAL A 266 1.22 -5.98 18.26
C VAL A 266 2.42 -6.01 19.20
N VAL A 267 3.46 -6.75 18.84
CA VAL A 267 4.75 -6.72 19.54
C VAL A 267 5.54 -5.52 19.03
N ALA A 268 5.52 -4.42 19.77
CA ALA A 268 6.16 -3.17 19.36
C ALA A 268 7.69 -3.20 19.52
N GLU A 269 8.20 -4.04 20.42
CA GLU A 269 9.63 -4.28 20.57
C GLU A 269 9.91 -5.68 21.11
N THR A 270 10.92 -6.31 20.52
CA THR A 270 11.56 -7.50 21.08
C THR A 270 12.92 -7.70 20.45
N GLY A 271 13.90 -8.17 21.20
CA GLY A 271 15.27 -8.32 20.72
C GLY A 271 16.20 -8.95 21.74
N TRP A 272 17.47 -9.11 21.36
CA TRP A 272 18.50 -9.67 22.21
C TRP A 272 19.85 -9.00 21.93
N PRO A 273 20.54 -8.49 22.95
CA PRO A 273 21.79 -7.76 22.75
C PRO A 273 22.95 -8.71 22.43
N TYR A 274 23.80 -8.36 21.47
CA TYR A 274 24.91 -9.23 21.04
C TYR A 274 26.20 -9.01 21.85
N LYS A 275 26.24 -7.95 22.67
CA LYS A 275 27.36 -7.58 23.54
C LYS A 275 26.82 -6.93 24.81
N GLY A 276 27.54 -7.04 25.92
CA GLY A 276 27.21 -6.39 27.19
C GLY A 276 28.45 -6.19 28.05
N ASP A 277 28.26 -5.64 29.25
CA ASP A 277 29.30 -5.54 30.27
C ASP A 277 29.68 -6.94 30.79
N ASN A 278 30.87 -7.07 31.39
CA ASN A 278 31.39 -8.37 31.85
C ASN A 278 30.51 -9.06 32.92
N ASN A 279 29.64 -8.31 33.59
CA ASN A 279 28.70 -8.80 34.60
C ASN A 279 27.30 -9.09 34.02
N GLU A 280 27.05 -8.80 32.74
CA GLU A 280 25.77 -9.09 32.09
C GLU A 280 25.74 -10.53 31.58
N ILE A 281 24.72 -11.27 31.99
CA ILE A 281 24.51 -12.67 31.58
C ILE A 281 23.53 -12.68 30.41
N GLY A 282 23.89 -13.35 29.33
CA GLY A 282 23.04 -13.52 28.15
C GLY A 282 23.48 -12.77 26.90
N PRO A 283 24.05 -11.54 26.96
CA PRO A 283 24.53 -10.87 25.75
C PRO A 283 25.67 -11.65 25.09
N SER A 284 25.45 -12.06 23.84
CA SER A 284 26.48 -12.68 23.00
C SER A 284 26.03 -12.69 21.54
N LEU A 285 26.99 -12.73 20.61
CA LEU A 285 26.68 -12.81 19.18
C LEU A 285 25.85 -14.07 18.84
N GLU A 286 26.18 -15.19 19.50
CA GLU A 286 25.46 -16.46 19.31
C GLU A 286 24.02 -16.38 19.80
N ASN A 287 23.79 -15.80 20.98
CA ASN A 287 22.45 -15.70 21.55
C ASN A 287 21.60 -14.67 20.79
N ALA A 288 22.17 -13.52 20.42
CA ALA A 288 21.45 -12.52 19.63
C ALA A 288 21.04 -13.06 18.26
N LYS A 289 21.95 -13.76 17.58
CA LYS A 289 21.65 -14.47 16.33
C LYS A 289 20.60 -15.55 16.55
N GLY A 290 20.75 -16.39 17.58
CA GLY A 290 19.82 -17.46 17.91
C GLY A 290 18.41 -16.95 18.15
N TYR A 291 18.26 -15.90 18.96
CA TYR A 291 16.99 -15.26 19.26
C TYR A 291 16.33 -14.67 18.01
N ASN A 292 17.01 -13.75 17.33
CA ASN A 292 16.42 -13.01 16.21
C ASN A 292 16.13 -13.91 15.01
N SER A 293 17.02 -14.84 14.66
CA SER A 293 16.76 -15.81 13.57
C SER A 293 15.68 -16.84 13.93
N GLY A 294 15.62 -17.26 15.20
CA GLY A 294 14.58 -18.14 15.74
C GLY A 294 13.21 -17.47 15.67
N LEU A 295 13.09 -16.22 16.13
CA LEU A 295 11.88 -15.42 16.06
C LEU A 295 11.42 -15.20 14.62
N ILE A 296 12.32 -14.77 13.73
CA ILE A 296 12.00 -14.59 12.30
C ILE A 296 11.48 -15.91 11.71
N SER A 297 12.14 -17.03 11.98
CA SER A 297 11.72 -18.35 11.49
C SER A 297 10.35 -18.77 12.06
N HIS A 298 10.10 -18.47 13.33
CA HIS A 298 8.81 -18.72 13.97
C HIS A 298 7.70 -17.90 13.31
N LEU A 299 7.88 -16.59 13.14
CA LEU A 299 6.89 -15.71 12.51
C LEU A 299 6.58 -16.15 11.06
N ARG A 300 7.63 -16.54 10.31
CA ARG A 300 7.56 -17.10 8.94
C ARG A 300 6.74 -18.38 8.84
N SER A 301 6.78 -19.20 9.88
CA SER A 301 6.03 -20.46 9.89
C SER A 301 4.51 -20.24 9.91
N MET A 302 4.06 -19.06 10.33
CA MET A 302 2.65 -18.70 10.54
C MET A 302 1.90 -19.66 11.49
N VAL A 303 2.63 -20.40 12.33
CA VAL A 303 2.03 -21.31 13.31
C VAL A 303 1.23 -20.56 14.37
N GLY A 304 1.59 -19.30 14.65
CA GLY A 304 1.04 -18.50 15.73
C GLY A 304 1.51 -18.99 17.09
N THR A 305 0.82 -18.59 18.15
CA THR A 305 1.09 -19.06 19.51
C THR A 305 0.18 -20.23 19.88
N PRO A 306 0.47 -21.01 20.94
CA PRO A 306 -0.42 -22.07 21.39
C PRO A 306 -1.87 -21.64 21.67
N LEU A 307 -2.10 -20.46 22.24
CA LEU A 307 -3.44 -19.90 22.49
C LEU A 307 -4.05 -19.21 21.27
N MET A 308 -3.22 -18.69 20.36
CA MET A 308 -3.64 -18.01 19.12
C MET A 308 -3.04 -18.68 17.87
N PRO A 309 -3.42 -19.94 17.55
CA PRO A 309 -2.83 -20.68 16.45
C PRO A 309 -3.27 -20.17 15.08
N GLY A 310 -2.41 -20.37 14.07
CA GLY A 310 -2.71 -20.08 12.66
C GLY A 310 -2.69 -18.60 12.28
N LYS A 311 -2.23 -17.72 13.19
CA LYS A 311 -2.08 -16.29 12.96
C LYS A 311 -0.74 -15.81 13.53
N SER A 312 0.10 -15.23 12.67
CA SER A 312 1.33 -14.58 13.12
C SER A 312 1.03 -13.22 13.74
N VAL A 313 1.83 -12.83 14.73
CA VAL A 313 1.69 -11.56 15.45
C VAL A 313 2.63 -10.53 14.82
N ASP A 314 2.10 -9.37 14.47
CA ASP A 314 2.90 -8.24 14.01
C ASP A 314 4.00 -7.92 15.04
N THR A 315 5.26 -8.02 14.63
CA THR A 315 6.40 -8.01 15.54
C THR A 315 7.52 -7.14 15.01
N TYR A 316 7.97 -6.20 15.84
CA TYR A 316 9.04 -5.26 15.52
C TYR A 316 10.32 -5.63 16.27
N LEU A 317 11.34 -6.05 15.52
CA LEU A 317 12.65 -6.37 16.06
C LEU A 317 13.32 -5.11 16.62
N PHE A 318 13.87 -5.19 17.82
CA PHE A 318 14.66 -4.15 18.46
C PHE A 318 16.15 -4.56 18.37
N ALA A 319 17.00 -3.88 17.59
CA ALA A 319 16.72 -2.72 16.72
C ALA A 319 17.50 -2.76 15.40
N LEU A 320 17.23 -1.81 14.50
CA LEU A 320 17.87 -1.78 13.18
C LEU A 320 19.39 -1.55 13.26
N TYR A 321 19.81 -0.59 14.09
CA TYR A 321 21.20 -0.24 14.34
C TYR A 321 21.47 -0.21 15.85
N ASP A 322 22.75 -0.27 16.22
CA ASP A 322 23.16 0.09 17.57
C ASP A 322 22.94 1.59 17.82
N GLU A 323 22.48 1.90 19.03
CA GLU A 323 22.23 3.27 19.46
C GLU A 323 23.30 3.67 20.49
N ASP A 324 24.44 4.19 20.01
CA ASP A 324 25.67 4.37 20.81
C ASP A 324 25.57 5.43 21.93
N LEU A 325 24.56 6.30 21.89
CA LEU A 325 24.29 7.29 22.93
C LEU A 325 23.28 6.80 23.98
N LYS A 326 22.78 5.56 23.90
CA LYS A 326 21.85 5.04 24.91
C LYS A 326 22.50 4.95 26.30
N PRO A 327 21.85 5.50 27.34
CA PRO A 327 22.33 5.37 28.71
C PRO A 327 22.13 3.94 29.24
N GLY A 328 22.74 3.64 30.38
CA GLY A 328 22.60 2.34 31.04
C GLY A 328 23.70 1.33 30.67
N PRO A 329 23.47 0.03 30.91
CA PRO A 329 24.44 -1.03 30.67
C PRO A 329 24.94 -1.06 29.22
N ALA A 330 26.10 -1.68 28.97
CA ALA A 330 26.62 -1.80 27.62
C ALA A 330 25.71 -2.58 26.66
N SER A 331 24.87 -3.48 27.17
CA SER A 331 23.88 -4.18 26.35
C SER A 331 22.88 -3.27 25.65
N GLU A 332 22.51 -2.13 26.26
CA GLU A 332 21.60 -1.16 25.66
C GLU A 332 22.12 -0.57 24.34
N ARG A 333 23.44 -0.59 24.12
CA ARG A 333 24.12 -0.08 22.93
C ARG A 333 24.49 -1.18 21.92
N ALA A 334 23.93 -2.39 22.07
CA ALA A 334 24.34 -3.57 21.31
C ALA A 334 23.15 -4.44 20.84
N PHE A 335 22.01 -3.82 20.53
CA PHE A 335 20.80 -4.51 20.02
C PHE A 335 20.69 -4.51 18.48
N GLY A 336 21.60 -3.85 17.78
CA GLY A 336 21.56 -3.65 16.34
C GLY A 336 21.56 -4.97 15.54
N LEU A 337 20.85 -4.95 14.42
CA LEU A 337 20.92 -5.98 13.38
C LEU A 337 21.99 -5.62 12.34
N TYR A 338 22.21 -4.32 12.12
CA TYR A 338 23.17 -3.77 11.16
C TYR A 338 24.11 -2.78 11.84
N ASN A 339 25.34 -2.73 11.34
CA ASN A 339 26.28 -1.67 11.64
C ASN A 339 25.88 -0.37 10.91
N PRO A 340 26.39 0.80 11.34
CA PRO A 340 26.16 2.06 10.62
C PRO A 340 26.63 2.06 9.15
N ASP A 341 27.60 1.22 8.81
CA ASP A 341 28.06 1.01 7.43
C ASP A 341 27.14 0.10 6.59
N GLN A 342 25.98 -0.29 7.15
CA GLN A 342 24.95 -1.15 6.56
C GLN A 342 25.34 -2.62 6.40
N SER A 343 26.50 -3.05 6.93
CA SER A 343 26.84 -4.46 7.04
C SER A 343 26.01 -5.12 8.16
N MET A 344 25.65 -6.40 7.98
CA MET A 344 24.96 -7.16 9.03
C MET A 344 25.93 -7.44 10.18
N ILE A 345 25.50 -7.24 11.43
CA ILE A 345 26.27 -7.66 12.61
C ILE A 345 26.29 -9.20 12.66
N TYR A 346 25.16 -9.82 12.34
CA TYR A 346 24.99 -11.26 12.16
C TYR A 346 23.86 -11.52 11.15
N ASP A 347 23.92 -12.64 10.44
CA ASP A 347 22.85 -13.05 9.53
C ASP A 347 21.66 -13.61 10.33
N ALA A 348 20.62 -12.80 10.49
CA ALA A 348 19.36 -13.18 11.12
C ALA A 348 18.33 -13.77 10.12
N GLY A 349 18.68 -13.93 8.84
CA GLY A 349 17.77 -14.43 7.80
C GLY A 349 16.86 -13.35 7.20
N LEU A 350 17.27 -12.09 7.22
CA LEU A 350 16.49 -10.95 6.69
C LEU A 350 16.70 -10.69 5.20
N SER A 351 17.73 -11.28 4.57
CA SER A 351 18.02 -11.08 3.16
C SER A 351 16.98 -11.74 2.26
N GLN A 352 16.42 -10.98 1.29
CA GLN A 352 15.50 -11.52 0.29
C GLN A 352 16.18 -12.49 -0.71
N GLN A 353 17.52 -12.54 -0.76
CA GLN A 353 18.28 -13.31 -1.76
C GLN A 353 18.58 -14.76 -1.38
N GLN A 354 18.39 -15.19 -0.14
CA GLN A 354 18.59 -16.59 0.25
C GLN A 354 17.32 -17.42 -0.01
N GLN A 355 16.99 -17.60 -1.29
CA GLN A 355 16.06 -18.66 -1.69
C GLN A 355 16.66 -19.60 -2.73
N ILE A 356 17.98 -19.85 -2.67
CA ILE A 356 18.63 -20.99 -3.32
C ILE A 356 19.82 -21.43 -2.44
N ASN A 357 19.81 -22.70 -2.02
CA ASN A 357 20.89 -23.45 -1.36
C ASN A 357 20.99 -23.40 0.18
N THR A 358 20.27 -24.32 0.83
CA THR A 358 20.91 -25.30 1.74
C THR A 358 20.17 -26.64 1.64
N THR A 359 20.88 -27.66 1.14
CA THR A 359 20.49 -29.06 1.13
C THR A 359 21.14 -29.77 2.33
N SER A 360 20.32 -30.47 3.13
CA SER A 360 20.68 -31.74 3.79
C SER A 360 19.40 -32.46 4.26
N PRO A 361 19.43 -33.80 4.38
CA PRO A 361 18.40 -34.64 3.79
C PRO A 361 17.33 -35.09 4.79
N VAL A 362 16.07 -34.91 4.43
CA VAL A 362 15.00 -35.84 4.83
C VAL A 362 14.26 -36.23 3.56
N MET A 363 14.49 -37.46 3.12
CA MET A 363 13.89 -38.04 1.92
C MET A 363 12.36 -38.14 2.11
N ALA A 364 11.64 -37.76 1.04
CA ALA A 364 10.18 -37.71 0.86
C ALA A 364 9.45 -36.55 1.62
N PRO A 365 9.20 -35.40 0.95
CA PRO A 365 8.31 -35.30 -0.22
C PRO A 365 8.77 -34.24 -1.27
N ALA A 366 10.05 -34.25 -1.68
CA ALA A 366 10.60 -33.23 -2.57
C ALA A 366 10.14 -33.35 -4.04
N PHE A 367 9.90 -34.57 -4.54
CA PHE A 367 9.53 -34.79 -5.94
C PHE A 367 8.15 -34.20 -6.30
N SER A 368 7.18 -34.30 -5.38
CA SER A 368 5.85 -33.72 -5.56
C SER A 368 5.86 -32.19 -5.51
N LYS A 369 6.72 -31.57 -4.70
CA LYS A 369 6.89 -30.11 -4.62
C LYS A 369 7.52 -29.53 -5.90
N VAL A 370 8.54 -30.19 -6.46
CA VAL A 370 9.21 -29.73 -7.69
C VAL A 370 8.28 -29.86 -8.90
N ILE A 371 7.58 -30.98 -9.03
CA ILE A 371 6.60 -31.16 -10.13
C ILE A 371 5.43 -30.19 -9.98
N ARG A 372 4.90 -29.96 -8.76
CA ARG A 372 3.85 -28.94 -8.54
C ARG A 372 4.33 -27.53 -8.89
N SER A 373 5.56 -27.16 -8.54
CA SER A 373 6.11 -25.82 -8.79
C SER A 373 6.40 -25.58 -10.27
N TRP A 374 6.92 -26.58 -10.98
CA TRP A 374 7.13 -26.50 -12.42
C TRP A 374 5.80 -26.48 -13.19
N ALA A 375 4.86 -27.35 -12.82
CA ALA A 375 3.52 -27.40 -13.42
C ALA A 375 2.73 -26.12 -13.15
N SER A 376 2.78 -25.56 -11.94
CA SER A 376 2.09 -24.31 -11.61
C SER A 376 2.68 -23.13 -12.36
N LYS A 377 4.01 -23.04 -12.54
CA LYS A 377 4.65 -21.98 -13.34
C LYS A 377 4.23 -22.04 -14.80
N LYS A 378 4.20 -23.22 -15.41
CA LYS A 378 3.76 -23.39 -16.81
C LYS A 378 2.25 -23.16 -16.97
N PHE A 379 1.44 -23.56 -15.99
CA PHE A 379 0.00 -23.28 -15.95
C PHE A 379 -0.27 -21.77 -15.84
N MET A 380 0.45 -21.06 -14.97
CA MET A 380 0.30 -19.60 -14.79
C MET A 380 0.64 -18.82 -16.05
N SER A 381 1.74 -19.15 -16.74
CA SER A 381 2.02 -18.55 -18.05
C SER A 381 0.92 -18.85 -19.07
N GLY A 382 0.35 -20.06 -19.05
CA GLY A 382 -0.81 -20.42 -19.87
C GLY A 382 -2.05 -19.57 -19.54
N CYS A 383 -2.38 -19.38 -18.26
CA CYS A 383 -3.50 -18.55 -17.84
C CYS A 383 -3.33 -17.08 -18.22
N VAL A 384 -2.14 -16.49 -18.08
CA VAL A 384 -1.88 -15.09 -18.47
C VAL A 384 -2.05 -14.89 -19.97
N ILE A 385 -1.66 -15.88 -20.78
CA ILE A 385 -1.86 -15.83 -22.24
C ILE A 385 -3.34 -16.06 -22.62
N LEU A 386 -4.03 -16.96 -21.91
CA LEU A 386 -5.41 -17.31 -22.20
C LEU A 386 -6.42 -16.31 -21.66
N LEU A 387 -6.11 -15.55 -20.60
CA LEU A 387 -7.05 -14.64 -19.96
C LEU A 387 -7.54 -13.52 -20.91
N PRO A 388 -6.68 -12.81 -21.67
CA PRO A 388 -7.14 -11.84 -22.66
C PRO A 388 -8.01 -12.48 -23.75
N ILE A 389 -7.66 -13.69 -24.18
CA ILE A 389 -8.40 -14.44 -25.20
C ILE A 389 -9.79 -14.84 -24.67
N ALA A 390 -9.85 -15.35 -23.45
CA ALA A 390 -11.09 -15.77 -22.79
C ALA A 390 -12.02 -14.57 -22.50
N ILE A 391 -11.47 -13.44 -22.04
CA ILE A 391 -12.23 -12.21 -21.85
C ILE A 391 -12.75 -11.71 -23.20
N THR A 392 -11.90 -11.67 -24.24
CA THR A 392 -12.30 -11.26 -25.59
C THR A 392 -13.43 -12.15 -26.10
N PHE A 393 -13.32 -13.47 -25.94
CA PHE A 393 -14.36 -14.41 -26.34
C PHE A 393 -15.65 -14.19 -25.54
N TYR A 394 -15.57 -14.05 -24.21
CA TYR A 394 -16.74 -13.84 -23.35
C TYR A 394 -17.50 -12.56 -23.70
N VAL A 395 -16.77 -11.45 -23.87
CA VAL A 395 -17.37 -10.15 -24.23
C VAL A 395 -17.96 -10.21 -25.63
N THR A 396 -17.24 -10.76 -26.60
CA THR A 396 -17.73 -10.92 -27.98
C THR A 396 -18.97 -11.81 -28.02
N TRP A 397 -18.96 -12.91 -27.28
CA TRP A 397 -20.08 -13.85 -27.20
C TRP A 397 -21.31 -13.23 -26.53
N GLY A 398 -21.10 -12.48 -25.44
CA GLY A 398 -22.15 -11.72 -24.76
C GLY A 398 -22.78 -10.68 -25.68
N PHE A 399 -21.95 -9.95 -26.43
CA PHE A 399 -22.42 -8.96 -27.40
C PHE A 399 -23.24 -9.60 -28.53
N VAL A 400 -22.75 -10.68 -29.15
CA VAL A 400 -23.51 -11.39 -30.20
C VAL A 400 -24.86 -11.87 -29.69
N ARG A 401 -24.92 -12.44 -28.48
CA ARG A 401 -26.19 -12.86 -27.87
C ARG A 401 -27.15 -11.71 -27.57
N PHE A 402 -26.62 -10.57 -27.11
CA PHE A 402 -27.42 -9.38 -26.88
C PHE A 402 -28.08 -8.91 -28.19
N VAL A 403 -27.28 -8.81 -29.27
CA VAL A 403 -27.75 -8.39 -30.58
C VAL A 403 -28.73 -9.40 -31.19
N ASP A 404 -28.43 -10.69 -31.16
CA ASP A 404 -29.34 -11.75 -31.60
C ASP A 404 -30.66 -11.73 -30.81
N GLY A 405 -30.60 -11.47 -29.50
CA GLY A 405 -31.77 -11.35 -28.64
C GLY A 405 -32.69 -10.20 -29.01
N PHE A 406 -32.12 -9.05 -29.42
CA PHE A 406 -32.91 -7.89 -29.84
C PHE A 406 -33.77 -8.18 -31.09
N PHE A 407 -33.21 -8.90 -32.07
CA PHE A 407 -33.92 -9.26 -33.30
C PHE A 407 -34.65 -10.62 -33.24
N SER A 408 -34.47 -11.40 -32.16
CA SER A 408 -35.09 -12.70 -31.94
C SER A 408 -36.62 -12.72 -32.15
N PRO A 409 -37.41 -11.69 -31.75
CA PRO A 409 -38.85 -11.68 -32.01
C PRO A 409 -39.20 -11.81 -33.50
N ILE A 410 -38.41 -11.20 -34.39
CA ILE A 410 -38.59 -11.26 -35.85
C ILE A 410 -38.17 -12.63 -36.38
N TYR A 411 -37.05 -13.16 -35.88
CA TYR A 411 -36.54 -14.46 -36.28
C TYR A 411 -37.44 -15.62 -35.87
N ASN A 412 -38.03 -15.54 -34.68
CA ASN A 412 -38.98 -16.52 -34.19
C ASN A 412 -40.26 -16.54 -35.04
N HIS A 413 -40.68 -15.39 -35.58
CA HIS A 413 -41.82 -15.32 -36.49
C HIS A 413 -41.51 -15.90 -37.89
N LEU A 414 -40.26 -15.78 -38.33
CA LEU A 414 -39.77 -16.33 -39.61
C LEU A 414 -39.26 -17.78 -39.51
N GLY A 415 -39.20 -18.36 -38.31
CA GLY A 415 -38.73 -19.72 -38.06
C GLY A 415 -37.22 -19.93 -38.25
N ILE A 416 -36.41 -18.86 -38.25
CA ILE A 416 -34.96 -18.92 -38.52
C ILE A 416 -34.20 -18.85 -37.20
N ASN A 417 -33.41 -19.88 -36.88
CA ASN A 417 -32.58 -19.91 -35.67
C ASN A 417 -31.11 -20.14 -36.03
N ILE A 418 -30.44 -19.09 -36.50
CA ILE A 418 -29.01 -19.11 -36.84
C ILE A 418 -28.28 -18.19 -35.87
N PHE A 419 -27.30 -18.72 -35.15
CA PHE A 419 -26.47 -17.97 -34.20
C PHE A 419 -25.58 -16.94 -34.94
N GLY A 420 -25.59 -15.68 -34.49
CA GLY A 420 -24.85 -14.57 -35.08
C GLY A 420 -25.58 -13.83 -36.21
N LEU A 421 -26.80 -14.25 -36.58
CA LEU A 421 -27.59 -13.60 -37.62
C LEU A 421 -27.97 -12.16 -37.24
N GLY A 422 -28.23 -11.90 -35.95
CA GLY A 422 -28.51 -10.59 -35.40
C GLY A 422 -27.40 -9.57 -35.67
N PHE A 423 -26.14 -9.99 -35.68
CA PHE A 423 -25.03 -9.06 -35.98
C PHE A 423 -25.08 -8.60 -37.45
N VAL A 424 -25.29 -9.52 -38.38
CA VAL A 424 -25.39 -9.21 -39.82
C VAL A 424 -26.61 -8.34 -40.10
N THR A 425 -27.76 -8.70 -39.55
CA THR A 425 -28.99 -7.91 -39.72
C THR A 425 -28.89 -6.54 -39.07
N SER A 426 -28.17 -6.38 -37.96
CA SER A 426 -27.92 -5.08 -37.35
C SER A 426 -27.11 -4.19 -38.27
N LEU A 427 -26.07 -4.75 -38.90
CA LEU A 427 -25.23 -4.01 -39.83
C LEU A 427 -26.03 -3.58 -41.07
N THR A 428 -26.83 -4.50 -41.62
CA THR A 428 -27.77 -4.18 -42.71
C THR A 428 -28.82 -3.15 -42.29
N PHE A 429 -29.39 -3.28 -41.09
CA PHE A 429 -30.39 -2.34 -40.55
C PHE A 429 -29.80 -0.94 -40.36
N ILE A 430 -28.64 -0.83 -39.72
CA ILE A 430 -27.94 0.45 -39.53
C ILE A 430 -27.63 1.09 -40.88
N PHE A 431 -27.15 0.31 -41.86
CA PHE A 431 -26.88 0.79 -43.21
C PHE A 431 -28.15 1.29 -43.92
N LEU A 432 -29.25 0.54 -43.85
CA LEU A 432 -30.54 0.94 -44.43
C LEU A 432 -31.13 2.18 -43.76
N VAL A 433 -31.03 2.28 -42.43
CA VAL A 433 -31.41 3.49 -41.69
C VAL A 433 -30.54 4.66 -42.14
N GLY A 434 -29.24 4.47 -42.34
CA GLY A 434 -28.35 5.48 -42.90
C GLY A 434 -28.79 5.98 -44.27
N ILE A 435 -29.10 5.07 -45.20
CA ILE A 435 -29.63 5.43 -46.53
C ILE A 435 -30.96 6.20 -46.41
N PHE A 436 -31.86 5.72 -45.55
CA PHE A 436 -33.16 6.35 -45.32
C PHE A 436 -33.00 7.77 -44.76
N MET A 437 -32.14 7.96 -43.76
CA MET A 437 -31.89 9.26 -43.13
C MET A 437 -31.23 10.26 -44.09
N SER A 438 -30.46 9.76 -45.07
CA SER A 438 -29.89 10.58 -46.16
C SER A 438 -30.92 10.98 -47.24
N SER A 439 -32.16 10.47 -47.18
CA SER A 439 -33.24 10.85 -48.09
C SER A 439 -34.05 12.05 -47.56
N TRP A 440 -34.78 12.73 -48.44
CA TRP A 440 -35.67 13.84 -48.08
C TRP A 440 -36.73 13.43 -47.04
N LEU A 441 -37.24 12.21 -47.14
CA LEU A 441 -38.24 11.68 -46.20
C LEU A 441 -37.62 11.45 -44.82
N GLY A 442 -36.43 10.85 -44.75
CA GLY A 442 -35.72 10.63 -43.48
C GLY A 442 -35.32 11.92 -42.79
N ALA A 443 -34.80 12.90 -43.54
CA ALA A 443 -34.50 14.23 -43.02
C ALA A 443 -35.74 14.93 -42.44
N SER A 444 -36.91 14.73 -43.06
CA SER A 444 -38.18 15.27 -42.56
C SER A 444 -38.66 14.58 -41.27
N VAL A 445 -38.51 13.26 -41.17
CA VAL A 445 -38.84 12.51 -39.94
C VAL A 445 -37.93 12.90 -38.78
N LEU A 446 -36.64 13.08 -39.06
CA LEU A 446 -35.63 13.45 -38.06
C LEU A 446 -35.88 14.87 -37.53
N THR A 447 -36.19 15.83 -38.40
CA THR A 447 -36.52 17.21 -37.98
C THR A 447 -37.82 17.26 -37.15
N LEU A 448 -38.83 16.46 -37.49
CA LEU A 448 -40.06 16.34 -36.71
C LEU A 448 -39.80 15.73 -35.31
N GLY A 449 -38.99 14.66 -35.25
CA GLY A 449 -38.59 14.05 -33.98
C GLY A 449 -37.79 15.00 -33.09
N GLU A 450 -36.85 15.73 -33.68
CA GLU A 450 -36.08 16.76 -32.97
C GLU A 450 -36.95 17.88 -32.40
N TRP A 451 -37.96 18.31 -33.16
CA TRP A 451 -38.92 19.30 -32.69
C TRP A 451 -39.68 18.80 -31.45
N PHE A 452 -40.09 17.53 -31.45
CA PHE A 452 -40.76 16.91 -30.32
C PHE A 452 -39.85 16.80 -29.09
N ILE A 453 -38.61 16.32 -29.27
CA ILE A 453 -37.64 16.16 -28.19
C ILE A 453 -37.27 17.52 -27.57
N LYS A 454 -37.14 18.58 -28.37
CA LYS A 454 -36.86 19.94 -27.88
C LYS A 454 -37.97 20.51 -27.01
N LYS A 455 -39.21 20.05 -27.17
CA LYS A 455 -40.35 20.46 -26.32
C LYS A 455 -40.42 19.73 -24.99
N MET A 456 -39.68 18.64 -24.80
CA MET A 456 -39.69 17.89 -23.55
C MET A 456 -38.66 18.46 -22.56
N PRO A 457 -39.07 18.94 -21.38
CA PRO A 457 -38.13 19.39 -20.35
C PRO A 457 -37.26 18.22 -19.87
N PHE A 458 -36.02 18.51 -19.46
CA PHE A 458 -34.95 17.54 -19.10
C PHE A 458 -34.40 16.68 -20.25
N VAL A 459 -35.26 16.11 -21.11
CA VAL A 459 -34.82 15.28 -22.24
C VAL A 459 -34.10 16.10 -23.30
N SER A 460 -34.53 17.35 -23.52
CA SER A 460 -33.88 18.27 -24.47
C SER A 460 -32.41 18.55 -24.12
N TYR A 461 -32.05 18.59 -22.83
CA TYR A 461 -30.66 18.79 -22.39
C TYR A 461 -29.78 17.57 -22.66
N ILE A 462 -30.27 16.36 -22.36
CA ILE A 462 -29.55 15.11 -22.62
C ILE A 462 -29.39 14.91 -24.14
N TYR A 463 -30.45 15.16 -24.91
CA TYR A 463 -30.42 15.07 -26.36
C TYR A 463 -29.47 16.10 -26.99
N ALA A 464 -29.47 17.35 -26.50
CA ALA A 464 -28.54 18.38 -26.96
C ALA A 464 -27.08 18.00 -26.68
N ALA A 465 -26.76 17.52 -25.49
CA ALA A 465 -25.42 17.06 -25.13
C ALA A 465 -24.98 15.85 -25.97
N SER A 466 -25.86 14.86 -26.14
CA SER A 466 -25.60 13.68 -26.97
C SER A 466 -25.41 14.04 -28.44
N LYS A 467 -26.23 14.97 -28.97
CA LYS A 467 -26.10 15.47 -30.34
C LYS A 467 -24.79 16.23 -30.53
N GLN A 468 -24.37 17.04 -29.56
CA GLN A 468 -23.10 17.76 -29.60
C GLN A 468 -21.89 16.82 -29.67
N ILE A 469 -21.90 15.74 -28.88
CA ILE A 469 -20.89 14.68 -28.94
C ILE A 469 -20.93 13.95 -30.29
N SER A 470 -22.13 13.62 -30.78
CA SER A 470 -22.29 12.95 -32.08
C SER A 470 -21.83 13.82 -33.25
N THR A 471 -22.08 15.14 -33.22
CA THR A 471 -21.59 16.07 -34.24
C THR A 471 -20.07 16.19 -34.22
N ALA A 472 -19.44 16.10 -33.04
CA ALA A 472 -17.99 16.12 -32.90
C ALA A 472 -17.31 14.86 -33.48
N ILE A 473 -18.03 13.74 -33.57
CA ILE A 473 -17.55 12.45 -34.11
C ILE A 473 -17.89 12.30 -35.61
N SER A 474 -18.68 13.22 -36.18
CA SER A 474 -19.06 13.16 -37.60
C SER A 474 -17.81 13.26 -38.50
N PRO A 475 -17.66 12.39 -39.52
CA PRO A 475 -16.49 12.37 -40.41
C PRO A 475 -16.17 13.72 -41.06
N ASP A 476 -17.20 14.57 -41.25
CA ASP A 476 -17.07 15.89 -41.87
C ASP A 476 -16.52 16.98 -40.92
N GLN A 477 -16.41 16.73 -39.61
CA GLN A 477 -15.87 17.68 -38.61
C GLN A 477 -14.75 17.12 -37.72
N SER A 478 -14.54 15.80 -37.68
CA SER A 478 -13.71 15.11 -36.69
C SER A 478 -12.19 15.25 -36.87
N SER A 479 -11.71 16.17 -37.71
CA SER A 479 -10.26 16.46 -37.83
C SER A 479 -9.77 17.56 -36.88
N ASN A 480 -10.64 18.25 -36.13
CA ASN A 480 -10.30 19.56 -35.55
C ASN A 480 -10.43 19.72 -34.01
N ALA A 481 -10.79 18.67 -33.24
CA ALA A 481 -11.06 18.82 -31.80
C ALA A 481 -9.78 18.95 -30.94
N PHE A 482 -8.80 18.07 -31.15
CA PHE A 482 -7.44 18.20 -30.64
C PHE A 482 -6.54 18.50 -31.83
N LYS A 483 -6.09 19.75 -31.95
CA LYS A 483 -5.31 20.17 -33.11
C LYS A 483 -3.87 19.69 -32.98
N GLU A 484 -3.29 19.81 -31.79
CA GLU A 484 -1.88 19.52 -31.53
C GLU A 484 -1.63 19.12 -30.08
N VAL A 485 -0.50 18.45 -29.83
CA VAL A 485 -0.01 18.15 -28.47
C VAL A 485 0.79 19.35 -27.95
N ALA A 486 0.65 19.66 -26.67
CA ALA A 486 1.36 20.71 -25.98
C ALA A 486 2.00 20.18 -24.69
N ILE A 487 3.16 20.73 -24.34
CA ILE A 487 3.76 20.62 -23.03
C ILE A 487 3.77 22.01 -22.42
N ILE A 488 3.24 22.13 -21.21
CA ILE A 488 3.12 23.40 -20.49
C ILE A 488 3.80 23.29 -19.14
N ARG A 489 4.21 24.41 -18.56
CA ARG A 489 4.73 24.42 -17.18
C ARG A 489 3.59 24.20 -16.20
N HIS A 490 3.74 23.23 -15.31
CA HIS A 490 2.80 22.95 -14.24
C HIS A 490 3.11 23.89 -13.04
N PRO A 491 2.17 24.19 -12.12
CA PRO A 491 2.33 25.24 -11.10
C PRO A 491 3.55 25.15 -10.17
N ARG A 492 4.23 23.99 -10.11
CA ARG A 492 5.47 23.82 -9.33
C ARG A 492 6.70 23.94 -10.22
N VAL A 493 7.74 24.57 -9.70
CA VAL A 493 9.02 24.76 -10.40
C VAL A 493 9.61 23.40 -10.78
N GLY A 494 9.85 23.19 -12.07
CA GLY A 494 10.42 21.95 -12.61
C GLY A 494 9.40 20.89 -13.04
N GLU A 495 8.10 21.13 -12.87
CA GLU A 495 7.05 20.23 -13.33
C GLU A 495 6.49 20.67 -14.70
N TYR A 496 6.18 19.70 -15.55
CA TYR A 496 5.58 19.90 -16.87
C TYR A 496 4.33 19.05 -16.99
N ALA A 497 3.31 19.57 -17.67
CA ALA A 497 2.08 18.85 -17.98
C ALA A 497 1.96 18.65 -19.49
N LEU A 498 1.51 17.45 -19.89
CA LEU A 498 1.11 17.16 -21.26
C LEU A 498 -0.35 17.56 -21.44
N GLY A 499 -0.65 18.28 -22.51
CA GLY A 499 -2.00 18.69 -22.87
C GLY A 499 -2.21 18.72 -24.37
N PHE A 500 -3.39 19.14 -24.79
CA PHE A 500 -3.78 19.25 -26.19
C PHE A 500 -4.28 20.64 -26.48
N ILE A 501 -3.76 21.27 -27.54
CA ILE A 501 -4.28 22.54 -28.04
C ILE A 501 -5.60 22.25 -28.76
N THR A 502 -6.70 22.80 -28.25
CA THR A 502 -8.04 22.61 -28.83
C THR A 502 -8.43 23.79 -29.72
N SER A 503 -8.02 25.01 -29.35
CA SER A 503 -8.32 26.24 -30.09
C SER A 503 -7.37 27.38 -29.72
N SER A 504 -7.41 28.48 -30.48
CA SER A 504 -6.83 29.78 -30.10
C SER A 504 -7.96 30.78 -29.84
N VAL A 505 -7.74 31.70 -28.91
CA VAL A 505 -8.68 32.75 -28.53
C VAL A 505 -7.94 34.08 -28.41
N VAL A 506 -8.61 35.19 -28.72
CA VAL A 506 -8.05 36.54 -28.55
C VAL A 506 -8.73 37.19 -27.34
N LEU A 507 -7.94 37.51 -26.32
CA LEU A 507 -8.38 38.22 -25.13
C LEU A 507 -8.24 39.73 -25.37
N GLN A 508 -9.37 40.43 -25.51
CA GLN A 508 -9.39 41.88 -25.66
C GLN A 508 -9.41 42.56 -24.30
N ARG A 509 -8.44 43.43 -24.03
CA ARG A 509 -8.35 44.20 -22.79
C ARG A 509 -8.19 45.69 -23.10
N ASN A 510 -9.30 46.44 -23.05
CA ASN A 510 -9.44 47.91 -23.21
C ASN A 510 -8.80 48.56 -24.48
N ARG A 511 -7.52 48.30 -24.77
CA ARG A 511 -6.77 48.72 -25.98
C ARG A 511 -5.75 47.69 -26.51
N ASP A 512 -5.53 46.57 -25.82
CA ASP A 512 -4.58 45.53 -26.24
C ASP A 512 -5.30 44.21 -26.54
N GLU A 513 -4.87 43.52 -27.60
CA GLU A 513 -5.34 42.19 -27.97
C GLU A 513 -4.23 41.17 -27.68
N GLU A 514 -4.53 40.17 -26.85
CA GLU A 514 -3.58 39.08 -26.51
C GLU A 514 -4.10 37.76 -27.07
N GLU A 515 -3.34 37.12 -27.96
CA GLU A 515 -3.64 35.77 -28.44
C GLU A 515 -3.22 34.72 -27.40
N LEU A 516 -4.14 33.82 -27.06
CA LEU A 516 -3.94 32.73 -26.11
C LEU A 516 -4.34 31.38 -26.73
N TYR A 517 -3.62 30.32 -26.39
CA TYR A 517 -4.01 28.96 -26.71
C TYR A 517 -4.85 28.35 -25.61
N CYS A 518 -5.96 27.73 -26.02
CA CYS A 518 -6.77 26.88 -25.17
C CYS A 518 -6.13 25.49 -25.14
N VAL A 519 -5.52 25.14 -24.00
CA VAL A 519 -4.85 23.87 -23.75
C VAL A 519 -5.68 23.05 -22.78
N TYR A 520 -6.13 21.89 -23.24
CA TYR A 520 -6.80 20.89 -22.40
C TYR A 520 -5.76 19.95 -21.79
N VAL A 521 -5.72 19.85 -20.47
CA VAL A 521 -4.78 19.01 -19.71
C VAL A 521 -5.57 17.87 -19.09
N PRO A 522 -5.54 16.66 -19.66
CA PRO A 522 -6.28 15.52 -19.13
C PRO A 522 -5.63 14.94 -17.88
N THR A 523 -6.45 14.30 -17.07
CA THR A 523 -6.04 13.32 -16.04
C THR A 523 -5.75 11.96 -16.70
N ASN A 524 -5.63 10.87 -15.93
CA ASN A 524 -5.58 9.51 -16.47
C ASN A 524 -6.89 9.05 -17.17
N HIS A 525 -7.92 9.91 -17.21
CA HIS A 525 -9.13 9.72 -17.98
C HIS A 525 -9.22 10.83 -19.04
N LEU A 526 -9.21 10.44 -20.33
CA LEU A 526 -9.06 11.34 -21.48
C LEU A 526 -10.10 12.48 -21.55
N TYR A 527 -11.23 12.35 -20.86
CA TYR A 527 -12.34 13.31 -20.89
C TYR A 527 -12.48 14.11 -19.57
N LEU A 528 -11.62 13.89 -18.59
CA LEU A 528 -11.58 14.64 -17.33
C LEU A 528 -10.24 15.37 -17.23
N GLY A 529 -10.28 16.69 -17.08
CA GLY A 529 -9.07 17.51 -17.08
C GLY A 529 -9.35 19.00 -16.95
N ASP A 530 -8.28 19.78 -16.90
CA ASP A 530 -8.33 21.23 -16.80
C ASP A 530 -8.29 21.88 -18.18
N ILE A 531 -8.89 23.06 -18.30
CA ILE A 531 -8.77 23.92 -19.48
C ILE A 531 -8.00 25.16 -19.08
N LEU A 532 -6.86 25.39 -19.75
CA LEU A 532 -5.96 26.49 -19.46
C LEU A 532 -5.81 27.39 -20.69
N LEU A 533 -5.87 28.71 -20.48
CA LEU A 533 -5.54 29.71 -21.50
C LEU A 533 -4.09 30.14 -21.29
N ILE A 534 -3.22 29.83 -22.26
CA ILE A 534 -1.78 29.96 -22.10
C ILE A 534 -1.21 30.79 -23.25
N SER A 535 -0.28 31.69 -22.94
CA SER A 535 0.43 32.47 -23.95
C SER A 535 1.20 31.55 -24.91
N PRO A 536 1.22 31.82 -26.23
CA PRO A 536 2.00 31.04 -27.18
C PRO A 536 3.48 30.87 -26.80
N ASN A 537 4.06 31.84 -26.08
CA ASN A 537 5.45 31.80 -25.63
C ASN A 537 5.72 30.77 -24.50
N ASP A 538 4.67 30.34 -23.79
CA ASP A 538 4.76 29.41 -22.65
C ASP A 538 4.32 27.98 -23.02
N VAL A 539 4.05 27.72 -24.30
CA VAL A 539 3.67 26.40 -24.81
C VAL A 539 4.83 25.76 -25.57
N LEU A 540 5.28 24.60 -25.10
CA LEU A 540 6.27 23.77 -25.78
C LEU A 540 5.55 22.77 -26.69
N ARG A 541 5.90 22.72 -27.98
CA ARG A 541 5.28 21.78 -28.95
C ARG A 541 6.17 20.56 -29.15
N PRO A 542 5.86 19.39 -28.55
CA PRO A 542 6.64 18.18 -28.75
C PRO A 542 6.43 17.59 -30.15
N ASN A 543 7.41 16.85 -30.65
CA ASN A 543 7.29 16.03 -31.86
C ASN A 543 6.48 14.76 -31.57
N LEU A 544 5.21 14.93 -31.19
CA LEU A 544 4.25 13.87 -30.94
C LEU A 544 2.98 14.13 -31.73
N SER A 545 2.43 13.07 -32.33
CA SER A 545 1.07 13.10 -32.85
C SER A 545 0.05 13.14 -31.70
N VAL A 546 -1.15 13.65 -31.98
CA VAL A 546 -2.28 13.61 -31.03
C VAL A 546 -2.57 12.18 -30.56
N ARG A 547 -2.41 11.18 -31.44
CA ARG A 547 -2.60 9.76 -31.12
C ARG A 547 -1.61 9.28 -30.06
N GLU A 548 -0.33 9.59 -30.24
CA GLU A 548 0.71 9.21 -29.27
C GLU A 548 0.49 9.93 -27.93
N GLY A 549 0.07 11.20 -27.96
CA GLY A 549 -0.35 11.92 -26.76
C GLY A 549 -1.50 11.22 -26.01
N ILE A 550 -2.52 10.74 -26.73
CA ILE A 550 -3.66 10.01 -26.14
C ILE A 550 -3.18 8.69 -25.54
N GLU A 551 -2.29 7.96 -26.23
CA GLU A 551 -1.72 6.70 -25.73
C GLU A 551 -0.93 6.91 -24.44
N ILE A 552 -0.16 8.00 -24.35
CA ILE A 552 0.56 8.41 -23.12
C ILE A 552 -0.41 8.61 -21.95
N VAL A 553 -1.51 9.32 -22.19
CA VAL A 553 -2.52 9.62 -21.17
C VAL A 553 -3.22 8.36 -20.69
N ILE A 554 -3.69 7.51 -21.62
CA ILE A 554 -4.43 6.28 -21.30
C ILE A 554 -3.53 5.24 -20.61
N SER A 555 -2.25 5.18 -20.98
CA SER A 555 -1.28 4.26 -20.36
C SER A 555 -0.77 4.74 -19.00
N GLY A 556 -1.21 5.90 -18.51
CA GLY A 556 -0.70 6.49 -17.26
C GLY A 556 0.77 6.88 -17.35
N GLY A 557 1.27 7.21 -18.54
CA GLY A 557 2.66 7.63 -18.78
C GLY A 557 3.62 6.51 -19.18
N MET A 558 3.18 5.25 -19.29
CA MET A 558 4.06 4.13 -19.64
C MET A 558 4.54 4.16 -21.11
N SER A 559 3.80 4.82 -22.01
CA SER A 559 4.19 4.97 -23.41
C SER A 559 4.93 6.28 -23.71
N VAL A 560 5.36 7.03 -22.69
CA VAL A 560 6.17 8.25 -22.89
C VAL A 560 7.52 7.85 -23.51
N PRO A 561 7.89 8.39 -24.69
CA PRO A 561 9.19 8.10 -25.28
C PRO A 561 10.31 8.65 -24.41
N GLN A 562 11.44 7.95 -24.42
CA GLN A 562 12.63 8.30 -23.61
C GLN A 562 13.20 9.69 -23.94
N ILE A 563 12.90 10.21 -25.13
CA ILE A 563 13.35 11.54 -25.58
C ILE A 563 12.15 12.26 -26.20
N LEU A 564 11.81 13.42 -25.65
CA LEU A 564 10.85 14.37 -26.22
C LEU A 564 11.61 15.57 -26.79
N THR A 565 11.53 15.76 -28.11
CA THR A 565 12.09 16.92 -28.80
C THR A 565 10.99 17.92 -29.12
N THR A 566 11.27 19.22 -29.02
CA THR A 566 10.34 20.26 -29.47
C THR A 566 10.56 20.58 -30.94
N VAL A 567 9.48 20.91 -31.66
CA VAL A 567 9.54 21.21 -33.10
C VAL A 567 10.47 22.41 -33.39
N ASP A 568 10.54 23.39 -32.49
CA ASP A 568 11.45 24.55 -32.60
C ASP A 568 12.94 24.17 -32.52
N ALA A 569 13.29 23.04 -31.91
CA ALA A 569 14.67 22.56 -31.82
C ALA A 569 15.16 21.94 -33.15
N GLN A 570 14.27 21.36 -33.95
CA GLN A 570 14.63 20.78 -35.27
C GLN A 570 15.01 21.86 -36.29
N ALA A 571 14.38 23.05 -36.25
CA ALA A 571 14.72 24.17 -37.14
C ALA A 571 16.15 24.70 -36.89
N LYS A 572 16.68 24.60 -35.66
CA LYS A 572 18.05 25.00 -35.31
C LYS A 572 19.12 23.95 -35.68
N LEU A 573 18.74 22.68 -35.86
CA LEU A 573 19.66 21.60 -36.24
C LEU A 573 19.83 21.45 -37.77
N ALA A 574 18.84 21.88 -38.57
CA ALA A 574 18.89 21.76 -40.03
C ALA A 574 19.81 22.79 -40.73
N THR A 575 20.35 23.79 -40.03
CA THR A 575 21.17 24.87 -40.62
C THR A 575 22.70 24.71 -40.45
N ARG A 576 23.20 23.58 -39.93
CA ARG A 576 24.64 23.27 -39.94
C ARG A 576 24.96 22.10 -40.87
N LYS A 577 25.13 22.39 -42.16
CA LYS A 577 26.02 21.61 -43.04
C LYS A 577 27.44 22.19 -42.89
N PRO A 578 28.43 21.46 -42.36
CA PRO A 578 29.82 21.90 -42.38
C PRO A 578 30.43 21.57 -43.75
N SER A 579 30.89 22.58 -44.48
CA SER A 579 31.84 22.40 -45.58
C SER A 579 33.23 22.16 -44.98
N PHE A 580 33.75 20.95 -45.11
CA PHE A 580 35.17 20.67 -44.85
C PHE A 580 35.94 20.78 -46.17
N GLU A 581 36.72 21.85 -46.32
CA GLU A 581 37.89 21.87 -47.21
C GLU A 581 39.08 21.29 -46.44
N THR A 582 39.60 20.17 -46.93
CA THR A 582 40.87 19.58 -46.51
C THR A 582 42.02 20.27 -47.24
N SER A 583 42.81 21.07 -46.53
CA SER A 583 44.14 21.49 -46.97
C SER A 583 45.18 20.49 -46.46
N GLN A 584 45.79 19.76 -47.39
CA GLN A 584 47.00 18.97 -47.14
C GLN A 584 48.22 19.89 -47.09
N VAL A 585 49.07 19.69 -46.09
CA VAL A 585 50.41 20.30 -46.01
C VAL A 585 51.43 19.25 -46.44
N LYS A 586 52.37 19.68 -47.29
CA LYS A 586 53.54 18.95 -47.77
C LYS A 586 54.43 18.43 -46.65
#